data_AF-A0A7S0DSP7-F1
#
_entry.id   AF-A0A7S0DSP7-F1
#
_cell.length_a   1.000
_cell.length_b   1.000
_cell.length_c   1.000
_cell.angle_alpha   90.00
_cell.angle_beta   90.00
_cell.angle_gamma   90.00
#
_symmetry.space_group_name_H-M   'P 1'
#
loop_
_entity.id
_entity.type
_entity.pdbx_description
1 polymer ?
#
loop_
_entity_poly.entity_id
_entity_poly.type
_entity_poly.pdbx_seq_one_letter_code
_entity_poly.pdbx_strand_id
1 'polypeptide(L)'
;YKTVWEVSQKRLVDMAADRGAYIDQSQSFNVHMTNINFGKLTSMHFYGWKKGLKTGMYYLRTKAAADAIKFTVDQTMLQAEKENKVPE
;
A
#
# COMPACT_ATOMS: atom_id res chain seq x y z
N TYR A 1 -11.63 -7.67 -3.73
CA TYR A 1 -10.19 -7.96 -3.87
C TYR A 1 -9.39 -6.72 -3.50
N LYS A 2 -8.82 -6.67 -2.29
CA LYS A 2 -8.09 -5.47 -1.82
C LYS A 2 -6.78 -5.31 -2.58
N THR A 3 -6.48 -4.10 -2.97
CA THR A 3 -5.20 -3.64 -3.51
C THR A 3 -4.24 -3.25 -2.39
N VAL A 4 -2.95 -3.07 -2.72
CA VAL A 4 -1.93 -2.66 -1.74
C VAL A 4 -2.23 -1.32 -1.07
N TRP A 5 -2.96 -0.42 -1.75
CA TRP A 5 -3.33 0.90 -1.24
C TRP A 5 -4.44 0.87 -0.20
N GLU A 6 -5.20 -0.23 -0.13
CA GLU A 6 -6.32 -0.43 0.79
C GLU A 6 -5.90 -1.26 2.02
N VAL A 7 -4.67 -1.77 2.04
CA VAL A 7 -4.10 -2.52 3.14
C VAL A 7 -3.29 -1.60 4.04
N SER A 8 -3.49 -1.70 5.35
CA SER A 8 -2.72 -0.93 6.32
C SER A 8 -1.23 -1.27 6.24
N GLN A 9 -0.38 -0.26 6.04
CA GLN A 9 1.06 -0.44 6.01
C GLN A 9 1.62 -1.00 7.32
N LYS A 10 0.99 -0.69 8.47
CA LYS A 10 1.34 -1.28 9.77
C LYS A 10 1.17 -2.80 9.74
N ARG A 11 0.07 -3.30 9.16
CA ARG A 11 -0.19 -4.75 9.05
C ARG A 11 0.85 -5.43 8.16
N LEU A 12 1.31 -4.77 7.10
CA LEU A 12 2.39 -5.27 6.26
C LEU A 12 3.73 -5.35 7.02
N VAL A 13 4.02 -4.38 7.90
CA VAL A 13 5.19 -4.42 8.80
C VAL A 13 5.09 -5.58 9.79
N ASP A 14 3.92 -5.80 10.41
CA ASP A 14 3.70 -6.93 11.33
C ASP A 14 3.95 -8.27 10.62
N MET A 15 3.36 -8.48 9.44
CA MET A 15 3.59 -9.69 8.63
C MET A 15 5.04 -9.85 8.17
N ALA A 16 5.74 -8.74 7.89
CA ALA A 16 7.15 -8.77 7.53
C ALA A 16 8.03 -9.17 8.72
N ALA A 17 7.68 -8.76 9.94
CA ALA A 17 8.36 -9.14 11.16
C ALA A 17 8.12 -10.62 11.50
N ASP A 18 6.88 -11.09 11.39
CA ASP A 18 6.51 -12.48 11.68
C ASP A 18 7.32 -13.48 10.84
N ARG A 19 7.44 -13.24 9.53
CA ARG A 19 8.24 -14.10 8.66
C ARG A 19 9.75 -13.89 8.80
N GLY A 20 10.17 -12.77 9.40
CA GLY A 20 11.58 -12.42 9.59
C GLY A 20 12.35 -13.43 10.44
N ALA A 21 11.66 -14.17 11.33
CA ALA A 21 12.26 -15.23 12.13
C ALA A 21 12.79 -16.42 11.30
N TYR A 22 12.29 -16.58 10.07
CA TYR A 22 12.65 -17.68 9.16
C TYR A 22 13.52 -17.22 7.98
N ILE A 23 14.01 -15.97 8.02
CA ILE A 23 14.84 -15.37 6.96
C ILE A 23 16.25 -15.13 7.53
N ASP A 24 17.23 -15.83 6.97
CA ASP A 24 18.64 -15.75 7.35
C ASP A 24 19.21 -14.33 7.17
N GLN A 25 19.00 -13.73 6.01
CA GLN A 25 19.40 -12.38 5.66
C GLN A 25 18.24 -11.43 5.85
N SER A 26 17.69 -10.84 4.80
CA SER A 26 16.59 -9.89 4.86
C SER A 26 15.64 -10.09 3.68
N GLN A 27 14.80 -9.10 3.43
CA GLN A 27 13.76 -9.13 2.41
C GLN A 27 13.54 -7.75 1.80
N SER A 28 13.23 -7.72 0.52
CA SER A 28 12.85 -6.50 -0.19
C SER A 28 11.45 -6.05 0.22
N PHE A 29 11.37 -5.13 1.19
CA PHE A 29 10.10 -4.66 1.73
C PHE A 29 9.67 -3.31 1.13
N ASN A 30 8.76 -3.33 0.16
CA ASN A 30 8.21 -2.11 -0.44
C ASN A 30 7.10 -1.50 0.44
N VAL A 31 7.16 -0.18 0.62
CA VAL A 31 6.18 0.61 1.36
C VAL A 31 5.28 1.35 0.39
N HIS A 32 3.96 1.25 0.59
CA HIS A 32 2.95 1.91 -0.22
C HIS A 32 2.11 2.82 0.67
N MET A 33 2.13 4.13 0.43
CA MET A 33 1.38 5.09 1.24
C MET A 33 0.68 6.12 0.38
N THR A 34 -0.59 6.37 0.69
CA THR A 34 -1.38 7.49 0.16
C THR A 34 -1.33 8.68 1.12
N ASN A 35 -1.48 9.90 0.59
CA ASN A 35 -1.51 11.13 1.40
C ASN A 35 -0.35 11.19 2.40
N ILE A 36 0.87 11.00 1.88
CA ILE A 36 2.08 10.92 2.68
C ILE A 36 2.41 12.27 3.32
N ASN A 37 2.89 12.22 4.55
CA ASN A 37 3.51 13.36 5.22
C ASN A 37 4.69 12.85 6.06
N PHE A 38 5.54 13.76 6.52
CA PHE A 38 6.71 13.39 7.30
C PHE A 38 6.37 12.60 8.57
N GLY A 39 5.29 12.96 9.29
CA GLY A 39 4.89 12.23 10.48
C GLY A 39 4.54 10.76 10.21
N LYS A 40 3.79 10.49 9.14
CA LYS A 40 3.41 9.14 8.71
C LYS A 40 4.63 8.32 8.29
N LEU A 41 5.54 8.91 7.50
CA LEU A 41 6.74 8.21 7.05
C LEU A 41 7.68 7.90 8.22
N THR A 42 7.92 8.90 9.09
CA THR A 42 8.76 8.75 10.29
C THR A 42 8.20 7.70 11.25
N SER A 43 6.90 7.75 11.56
CA SER A 43 6.27 6.76 12.43
C SER A 43 6.33 5.34 11.87
N MET A 44 6.20 5.17 10.54
CA MET A 44 6.37 3.88 9.87
C MET A 44 7.81 3.35 10.03
N HIS A 45 8.82 4.19 9.81
CA HIS A 45 10.22 3.81 10.00
C HIS A 45 10.52 3.38 11.44
N PHE A 46 10.09 4.19 12.43
CA PHE A 46 10.27 3.85 13.83
C PHE A 46 9.50 2.59 14.23
N TYR A 47 8.34 2.35 13.64
CA TYR A 47 7.56 1.13 13.89
C TYR A 47 8.30 -0.12 13.39
N GLY A 48 8.79 -0.10 12.15
CA GLY A 48 9.58 -1.20 11.57
C GLY A 48 10.87 -1.46 12.34
N TRP A 49 11.58 -0.41 12.75
CA TRP A 49 12.78 -0.51 13.58
C TRP A 49 12.51 -1.16 14.94
N LYS A 50 11.48 -0.70 15.67
CA LYS A 50 11.08 -1.30 16.96
C LYS A 50 10.64 -2.75 16.84
N LYS A 51 10.13 -3.16 15.68
CA LYS A 51 9.75 -4.54 15.36
C LYS A 51 10.93 -5.44 14.95
N GLY A 52 12.14 -4.89 14.87
CA GLY A 52 13.34 -5.66 14.53
C GLY A 52 13.46 -5.98 13.03
N LEU A 53 12.79 -5.24 12.15
CA LEU A 53 12.98 -5.42 10.72
C LEU A 53 14.42 -5.06 10.32
N LYS A 54 15.12 -5.99 9.68
CA LYS A 54 16.45 -5.77 9.10
C LYS A 54 16.39 -4.76 7.94
N THR A 55 15.42 -4.93 7.03
CA THR A 55 15.09 -3.94 5.98
C THR A 55 13.77 -3.26 6.32
N GLY A 56 13.83 -2.03 6.82
CA GLY A 56 12.66 -1.24 7.17
C GLY A 56 11.90 -0.66 5.96
N MET A 57 12.60 -0.44 4.83
CA MET A 57 12.01 0.04 3.58
C MET A 57 12.95 -0.22 2.41
N TYR A 58 12.41 -0.68 1.28
CA TYR A 58 13.11 -0.79 0.00
C TYR A 58 12.75 0.38 -0.90
N TYR A 59 11.59 0.34 -1.57
CA TYR A 59 11.00 1.52 -2.21
C TYR A 59 9.87 2.11 -1.38
N LEU A 60 9.79 3.44 -1.41
CA LEU A 60 8.59 4.17 -1.09
C LEU A 60 7.80 4.43 -2.37
N ARG A 61 6.59 3.88 -2.44
CA ARG A 61 5.64 4.12 -3.52
C ARG A 61 4.53 5.02 -3.00
N THR A 62 4.40 6.20 -3.60
CA THR A 62 3.34 7.15 -3.29
C THR A 62 2.35 7.21 -4.44
N LYS A 63 1.10 7.52 -4.11
CA LYS A 63 0.06 7.81 -5.08
C LYS A 63 -0.31 9.29 -4.96
N ALA A 64 -0.47 9.96 -6.09
CA ALA A 64 -0.97 11.33 -6.12
C ALA A 64 -2.37 11.40 -5.49
N ALA A 65 -2.71 12.56 -4.91
CA ALA A 65 -4.01 12.78 -4.28
C ALA A 65 -5.16 12.68 -5.30
N ALA A 66 -4.91 13.04 -6.56
CA ALA A 66 -5.81 12.83 -7.68
C ALA A 66 -5.24 11.75 -8.60
N ASP A 67 -6.10 10.81 -9.01
CA ASP A 67 -5.77 9.86 -10.07
C ASP A 67 -5.71 10.60 -11.41
N ALA A 68 -4.72 10.26 -12.24
CA ALA A 68 -4.72 10.70 -13.63
C ALA A 68 -5.99 10.18 -14.33
N ILE A 69 -6.60 11.00 -15.19
CA ILE A 69 -7.76 10.61 -15.98
C ILE A 69 -7.37 9.36 -16.79
N LYS A 70 -7.99 8.23 -16.47
CA LYS A 70 -7.76 6.98 -17.19
C LYS A 70 -8.55 7.04 -18.48
N PHE A 71 -7.87 7.14 -19.61
CA PHE A 71 -8.49 7.07 -20.92
C PHE A 71 -8.85 5.61 -21.24
N THR A 72 -10.03 5.43 -21.78
CA THR A 72 -10.57 4.14 -22.24
C THR A 72 -11.43 4.42 -23.46
N VAL A 73 -11.61 3.41 -24.31
CA VAL A 73 -12.23 3.56 -25.64
C VAL A 73 -13.70 3.99 -25.53
N ASP A 74 -14.41 3.56 -24.48
CA ASP A 74 -15.82 3.91 -24.27
C ASP A 74 -16.13 4.21 -22.80
N GLN A 75 -16.40 5.48 -22.49
CA GLN A 75 -16.79 5.91 -21.14
C GLN A 75 -18.27 5.65 -20.83
N THR A 76 -19.12 5.60 -21.85
CA THR A 76 -20.58 5.45 -21.68
C THR A 76 -20.95 4.05 -21.23
N MET A 77 -20.32 3.01 -21.80
CA MET A 77 -20.53 1.63 -21.36
C MET A 77 -20.05 1.39 -19.92
N LEU A 78 -18.94 2.02 -19.52
CA LEU A 78 -18.47 1.94 -18.13
C LEU A 78 -19.39 2.62 -17.13
N GLN A 79 -20.10 3.67 -17.56
CA GLN A 79 -21.07 4.38 -16.71
C GLN A 79 -22.32 3.50 -16.51
N ALA A 80 -22.83 2.91 -17.59
CA ALA A 80 -23.95 1.97 -17.55
C ALA A 80 -23.65 0.71 -16.72
N GLU A 81 -22.43 0.17 -16.79
CA GLU A 81 -22.00 -0.94 -15.93
C GLU A 81 -21.92 -0.57 -14.44
N LYS A 82 -21.58 0.69 -14.11
CA LYS A 82 -21.56 1.16 -12.72
C LYS A 82 -22.97 1.33 -12.17
N GLU A 83 -23.89 1.85 -12.97
CA GLU A 83 -25.31 2.01 -12.60
C GLU A 83 -26.00 0.66 -12.40
N ASN A 84 -25.71 -0.34 -13.24
CA ASN A 84 -26.24 -1.70 -13.11
C ASN A 84 -25.64 -2.51 -11.95
N LYS A 85 -24.53 -2.07 -11.34
CA LYS A 85 -23.89 -2.71 -10.18
C LYS A 85 -24.38 -2.17 -8.83
N VAL A 86 -25.47 -1.39 -8.80
CA VAL A 86 -26.19 -1.03 -7.57
C VAL A 86 -27.43 -1.93 -7.40
N PRO A 87 -27.30 -3.14 -6.84
CA PRO A 87 -28.37 -3.78 -6.11
C PRO A 87 -28.14 -3.60 -4.59
N GLU A 88 -29.18 -3.16 -3.88
CA GLU A 88 -29.39 -3.09 -2.41
C GLU A 88 -28.17 -2.95 -1.49
#